data_AF-A0A1A9A8L9-F1
#
_entry.id   AF-A0A1A9A8L9-F1
#
_cell.length_a   1.000
_cell.length_b   1.000
_cell.length_c   1.000
_cell.angle_alpha   90.00
_cell.angle_beta   90.00
_cell.angle_gamma   90.00
#
_symmetry.space_group_name_H-M   'P 1'
#
loop_
_entity.id
_entity.type
_entity.pdbx_description
1 polymer ?
#
loop_
_entity_poly.entity_id
_entity_poly.type
_entity_poly.pdbx_seq_one_letter_code
_entity_poly.pdbx_strand_id
1 'polypeptide(L)'
;MRRWPTAPALVLVLFLAGCGGGTEQVALPVWQPPSPTASAPLTAKEAKGRYLAIVAPYNTALDELREAMRAGKPWRTLRTLAGRVASTSAAHAEQLRATTWPAKAQAPVDALVKENEVALRHWRAAAEASSAATLTREIRAAAGHDGGTQADTVRTALGLPLYRKP
;
A
#
# COMPACT_ATOMS: atom_id res chain seq x y z
N MET A 1 11.83 10.36 -23.46
CA MET A 1 13.31 10.37 -23.39
C MET A 1 13.73 11.74 -22.88
N ARG A 2 14.10 11.84 -21.60
CA ARG A 2 14.33 13.11 -20.89
C ARG A 2 15.83 13.44 -20.99
N ARG A 3 16.18 14.50 -21.73
CA ARG A 3 17.55 14.97 -21.91
C ARG A 3 17.96 15.84 -20.72
N TRP A 4 19.07 15.54 -20.09
CA TRP A 4 19.76 16.39 -19.12
C TRP A 4 20.92 17.08 -19.83
N PRO A 5 21.17 18.39 -19.61
CA PRO A 5 22.39 19.02 -20.07
C PRO A 5 23.55 18.81 -19.08
N THR A 6 24.69 18.56 -19.68
CA THR A 6 26.04 18.35 -19.13
C THR A 6 26.78 19.66 -18.82
N ALA A 7 27.45 19.69 -17.66
CA ALA A 7 28.83 20.16 -17.36
C ALA A 7 29.25 21.59 -17.78
N PRO A 8 30.50 22.08 -17.58
CA PRO A 8 31.64 21.65 -16.73
C PRO A 8 32.30 22.82 -15.95
N ALA A 9 33.31 22.57 -15.11
CA ALA A 9 34.49 23.46 -15.00
C ALA A 9 35.65 22.76 -14.27
N LEU A 10 36.66 22.38 -15.05
CA LEU A 10 38.04 22.14 -14.64
C LEU A 10 38.59 23.36 -13.88
N VAL A 11 39.37 23.13 -12.81
CA VAL A 11 40.65 23.81 -12.63
C VAL A 11 41.65 22.82 -12.02
N LEU A 12 42.68 22.51 -12.79
CA LEU A 12 43.90 21.81 -12.39
C LEU A 12 44.93 22.89 -12.01
N VAL A 13 45.47 22.85 -10.79
CA VAL A 13 46.71 23.57 -10.44
C VAL A 13 47.63 22.61 -9.70
N LEU A 14 48.70 22.22 -10.39
CA LEU A 14 49.92 21.70 -9.80
C LEU A 14 50.74 22.89 -9.29
N PHE A 15 51.34 22.80 -8.10
CA PHE A 15 52.75 23.13 -7.89
C PHE A 15 53.23 22.87 -6.45
N LEU A 16 54.45 22.30 -6.40
CA LEU A 16 55.52 22.44 -5.40
C LEU A 16 55.55 21.53 -4.16
N ALA A 17 56.67 20.78 -4.12
CA ALA A 17 57.24 20.12 -2.97
C ALA A 17 57.66 21.12 -1.88
N GLY A 18 57.49 20.71 -0.63
CA GLY A 18 58.01 21.38 0.55
C GLY A 18 58.00 20.42 1.73
N CYS A 19 59.18 20.10 2.24
CA CYS A 19 59.43 19.24 3.39
C CYS A 19 59.27 20.07 4.68
N GLY A 20 58.66 19.51 5.72
CA GLY A 20 58.89 19.98 7.10
C GLY A 20 57.64 20.16 7.96
N GLY A 21 57.72 19.60 9.17
CA GLY A 21 56.98 20.09 10.35
C GLY A 21 55.73 19.30 10.68
N GLY A 22 55.80 18.50 11.75
CA GLY A 22 54.66 17.82 12.33
C GLY A 22 53.53 18.79 12.65
N THR A 23 52.31 18.37 12.32
CA THR A 23 51.09 19.01 12.80
C THR A 23 50.24 17.94 13.47
N GLU A 24 50.08 18.10 14.77
CA GLU A 24 49.08 17.45 15.59
C GLU A 24 47.73 17.57 14.88
N GLN A 25 47.20 16.42 14.49
CA GLN A 25 45.93 16.33 13.80
C GLN A 25 44.84 16.57 14.85
N VAL A 26 44.44 17.83 15.02
CA VAL A 26 43.23 18.17 15.76
C VAL A 26 42.06 17.58 14.96
N ALA A 27 41.63 16.38 15.37
CA ALA A 27 40.48 15.72 14.81
C ALA A 27 39.25 16.61 15.03
N LEU A 28 38.75 17.21 13.95
CA LEU A 28 37.44 17.86 13.98
C LEU A 28 36.39 16.81 14.35
N PRO A 29 35.38 17.15 15.17
CA PRO A 29 34.30 16.23 15.47
C PRO A 29 33.61 15.84 14.17
N VAL A 30 33.65 14.54 13.84
CA VAL A 30 32.92 13.98 12.71
C VAL A 30 31.43 14.23 12.95
N TRP A 31 30.82 15.09 12.14
CA TRP A 31 29.38 15.21 12.07
C TRP A 31 28.82 13.90 11.50
N GLN A 32 28.36 13.01 12.37
CA GLN A 32 27.58 11.85 11.96
C GLN A 32 26.16 12.31 11.63
N PRO A 33 25.66 12.11 10.40
CA PRO A 33 24.24 12.30 10.13
C PRO A 33 23.46 11.32 11.02
N PRO A 34 22.33 11.72 11.62
CA PRO A 34 21.52 10.80 12.41
C PRO A 34 21.16 9.61 11.54
N SER A 35 21.39 8.40 12.07
CA SER A 35 20.93 7.18 11.41
C SER A 35 19.41 7.28 11.22
N PRO A 36 18.85 6.86 10.06
CA PRO A 36 17.41 6.87 9.87
C PRO A 36 16.77 5.96 10.92
N THR A 37 16.20 6.55 11.96
CA THR A 37 15.45 5.83 12.98
C THR A 37 14.24 5.20 12.29
N ALA A 38 14.13 3.87 12.36
CA ALA A 38 12.94 3.17 11.91
C ALA A 38 11.71 3.84 12.55
N SER A 39 10.70 4.17 11.75
CA SER A 39 9.49 4.82 12.26
C SER A 39 8.87 3.96 13.35
N ALA A 40 8.61 4.56 14.51
CA ALA A 40 7.97 3.88 15.63
C ALA A 40 6.59 3.32 15.20
N PRO A 41 6.17 2.16 15.72
CA PRO A 41 4.82 1.64 15.48
C PRO A 41 3.75 2.63 15.93
N LEU A 42 2.61 2.63 15.22
CA LEU A 42 1.46 3.45 15.59
C LEU A 42 0.97 3.14 17.01
N THR A 43 0.49 4.15 17.74
CA THR A 43 -0.28 3.93 18.96
C THR A 43 -1.59 3.19 18.64
N ALA A 44 -2.23 2.61 19.65
CA ALA A 44 -3.50 1.92 19.45
C ALA A 44 -4.59 2.84 18.86
N LYS A 45 -4.65 4.12 19.26
CA LYS A 45 -5.64 5.08 18.73
C LYS A 45 -5.37 5.43 17.26
N GLU A 46 -4.10 5.69 16.92
CA GLU A 46 -3.69 5.99 15.55
C GLU A 46 -3.91 4.80 14.62
N ALA A 47 -3.58 3.59 15.08
CA ALA A 47 -3.78 2.35 14.31
C ALA A 47 -5.26 2.12 13.96
N LYS A 48 -6.19 2.37 14.90
CA LYS A 48 -7.63 2.27 14.62
C LYS A 48 -8.05 3.24 13.51
N GLY A 49 -7.69 4.52 13.65
CA GLY A 49 -8.02 5.55 12.67
C GLY A 49 -7.40 5.25 11.30
N ARG A 50 -6.13 4.83 11.30
CA ARG A 50 -5.40 4.48 10.08
C ARG A 50 -6.04 3.30 9.35
N TYR A 51 -6.39 2.24 10.07
CA TYR A 51 -7.07 1.08 9.48
C TYR A 51 -8.40 1.47 8.83
N LEU A 52 -9.25 2.21 9.54
CA LEU A 52 -10.55 2.64 9.00
C LEU A 52 -10.40 3.52 7.76
N ALA A 53 -9.43 4.43 7.76
CA ALA A 53 -9.14 5.28 6.61
C ALA A 53 -8.65 4.47 5.39
N ILE A 54 -7.85 3.44 5.62
CA ILE A 54 -7.33 2.55 4.56
C ILE A 54 -8.45 1.72 3.93
N VAL A 55 -9.35 1.12 4.73
CA VAL A 55 -10.37 0.21 4.21
C VAL A 55 -11.55 0.92 3.53
N ALA A 56 -11.81 2.19 3.89
CA ALA A 56 -13.02 2.90 3.45
C ALA A 56 -13.17 2.99 1.91
N PRO A 57 -12.15 3.40 1.11
CA PRO A 57 -12.31 3.50 -0.34
C PRO A 57 -12.62 2.17 -1.01
N TYR A 58 -11.99 1.08 -0.54
CA TYR A 58 -12.24 -0.27 -1.06
C TYR A 58 -13.67 -0.73 -0.73
N ASN A 59 -14.12 -0.53 0.51
CA ASN A 59 -15.48 -0.88 0.91
C ASN A 59 -16.54 -0.12 0.11
N THR A 60 -16.34 1.19 -0.10
CA THR A 60 -17.24 2.00 -0.95
C THR A 60 -17.30 1.46 -2.38
N ALA A 61 -16.16 1.15 -3.01
CA ALA A 61 -16.15 0.59 -4.36
C ALA A 61 -16.86 -0.78 -4.43
N LEU A 62 -16.68 -1.63 -3.42
CA LEU A 62 -17.41 -2.90 -3.31
C LEU A 62 -18.92 -2.70 -3.18
N ASP A 63 -19.35 -1.76 -2.35
CA ASP A 63 -20.76 -1.50 -2.12
C ASP A 63 -21.45 -0.94 -3.37
N GLU A 64 -20.79 -0.02 -4.08
CA GLU A 64 -21.27 0.46 -5.39
C GLU A 64 -21.42 -0.68 -6.42
N LEU A 65 -20.44 -1.60 -6.49
CA LEU A 65 -20.53 -2.77 -7.36
C LEU A 65 -21.72 -3.66 -6.94
N ARG A 66 -21.88 -3.93 -5.65
CA ARG A 66 -22.99 -4.74 -5.12
C ARG A 66 -24.34 -4.13 -5.43
N GLU A 67 -24.49 -2.82 -5.25
CA GLU A 67 -25.72 -2.11 -5.60
C GLU A 67 -26.01 -2.18 -7.09
N ALA A 68 -24.99 -2.01 -7.94
CA ALA A 68 -25.17 -2.12 -9.39
C ALA A 68 -25.58 -3.54 -9.81
N MET A 69 -25.05 -4.58 -9.16
CA MET A 69 -25.49 -5.97 -9.39
C MET A 69 -26.94 -6.18 -8.94
N ARG A 70 -27.32 -5.69 -7.74
CA ARG A 70 -28.69 -5.77 -7.23
C ARG A 70 -29.68 -5.05 -8.16
N ALA A 71 -29.29 -3.90 -8.69
CA ALA A 71 -30.09 -3.11 -9.61
C ALA A 71 -30.10 -3.66 -11.05
N GLY A 72 -29.50 -4.83 -11.32
CA GLY A 72 -29.49 -5.46 -12.64
C GLY A 72 -28.80 -4.61 -13.71
N LYS A 73 -27.77 -3.82 -13.35
CA LYS A 73 -27.09 -2.95 -14.31
C LYS A 73 -26.40 -3.78 -15.41
N PRO A 74 -26.26 -3.24 -16.63
CA PRO A 74 -25.58 -3.94 -17.72
C PRO A 74 -24.18 -4.39 -17.35
N TRP A 75 -23.75 -5.56 -17.84
CA TRP A 75 -22.44 -6.14 -17.49
C TRP A 75 -21.25 -5.22 -17.79
N ARG A 76 -21.34 -4.34 -18.81
CA ARG A 76 -20.30 -3.35 -19.10
C ARG A 76 -20.16 -2.32 -17.99
N THR A 77 -21.26 -1.91 -17.35
CA THR A 77 -21.25 -1.05 -16.15
C THR A 77 -20.59 -1.78 -14.99
N LEU A 78 -20.95 -3.05 -14.76
CA LEU A 78 -20.36 -3.88 -13.71
C LEU A 78 -18.85 -4.08 -13.93
N ARG A 79 -18.39 -4.24 -15.16
CA ARG A 79 -16.97 -4.33 -15.51
C ARG A 79 -16.20 -3.06 -15.13
N THR A 80 -16.74 -1.89 -15.45
CA THR A 80 -16.13 -0.62 -15.05
C THR A 80 -16.02 -0.50 -13.53
N LEU A 81 -17.08 -0.88 -12.80
CA LEU A 81 -17.07 -0.90 -11.33
C LEU A 81 -16.07 -1.92 -10.77
N ALA A 82 -15.96 -3.11 -11.36
CA ALA A 82 -14.93 -4.09 -11.00
C ALA A 82 -13.51 -3.53 -11.19
N GLY A 83 -13.28 -2.72 -12.23
CA GLY A 83 -12.02 -1.97 -12.40
C GLY A 83 -11.74 -0.98 -11.28
N ARG A 84 -12.77 -0.28 -10.79
CA ARG A 84 -12.65 0.60 -9.61
C ARG A 84 -12.34 -0.19 -8.33
N VAL A 85 -12.98 -1.35 -8.15
CA VAL A 85 -12.67 -2.28 -7.06
C VAL A 85 -11.22 -2.77 -7.16
N ALA A 86 -10.73 -3.12 -8.35
CA ALA A 86 -9.34 -3.54 -8.56
C ALA A 86 -8.34 -2.44 -8.16
N SER A 87 -8.57 -1.20 -8.60
CA SER A 87 -7.71 -0.06 -8.28
C SER A 87 -7.69 0.24 -6.78
N THR A 88 -8.86 0.31 -6.14
CA THR A 88 -8.96 0.56 -4.69
C THR A 88 -8.45 -0.61 -3.85
N SER A 89 -8.61 -1.85 -4.31
CA SER A 89 -8.04 -3.06 -3.67
C SER A 89 -6.51 -3.05 -3.71
N ALA A 90 -5.90 -2.63 -4.82
CA ALA A 90 -4.46 -2.49 -4.93
C ALA A 90 -3.92 -1.44 -3.94
N ALA A 91 -4.53 -0.25 -3.91
CA ALA A 91 -4.17 0.82 -2.97
C ALA A 91 -4.37 0.39 -1.51
N HIS A 92 -5.49 -0.30 -1.21
CA HIS A 92 -5.78 -0.87 0.10
C HIS A 92 -4.67 -1.82 0.56
N ALA A 93 -4.30 -2.81 -0.26
CA ALA A 93 -3.25 -3.77 0.08
C ALA A 93 -1.88 -3.07 0.26
N GLU A 94 -1.53 -2.11 -0.60
CA GLU A 94 -0.30 -1.33 -0.48
C GLU A 94 -0.24 -0.54 0.83
N GLN A 95 -1.29 0.19 1.16
CA GLN A 95 -1.33 1.00 2.38
C GLN A 95 -1.32 0.16 3.65
N LEU A 96 -1.95 -1.03 3.64
CA LEU A 96 -1.84 -1.99 4.74
C LEU A 96 -0.39 -2.44 4.94
N ARG A 97 0.30 -2.82 3.86
CA ARG A 97 1.71 -3.24 3.92
C ARG A 97 2.65 -2.13 4.37
N ALA A 98 2.43 -0.91 3.90
CA ALA A 98 3.29 0.24 4.19
C ALA A 98 3.12 0.81 5.61
N THR A 99 2.11 0.37 6.35
CA THR A 99 1.83 0.88 7.70
C THR A 99 2.55 0.02 8.74
N THR A 100 3.32 0.64 9.64
CA THR A 100 3.90 -0.04 10.81
C THR A 100 2.82 -0.24 11.88
N TRP A 101 2.26 -1.45 11.96
CA TRP A 101 1.19 -1.77 12.89
C TRP A 101 1.70 -2.05 14.31
N PRO A 102 0.85 -1.86 15.34
CA PRO A 102 1.12 -2.43 16.65
C PRO A 102 1.35 -3.94 16.56
N ALA A 103 2.26 -4.49 17.37
CA ALA A 103 2.66 -5.90 17.30
C ALA A 103 1.47 -6.89 17.27
N LYS A 104 0.43 -6.63 18.07
CA LYS A 104 -0.78 -7.46 18.14
C LYS A 104 -1.62 -7.49 16.85
N ALA A 105 -1.45 -6.51 15.96
CA ALA A 105 -2.23 -6.37 14.73
C ALA A 105 -1.43 -6.73 13.46
N GLN A 106 -0.09 -6.83 13.55
CA GLN A 106 0.75 -7.09 12.39
C GLN A 106 0.39 -8.40 11.67
N ALA A 107 0.40 -9.54 12.37
CA ALA A 107 0.09 -10.83 11.77
C ALA A 107 -1.35 -10.92 11.19
N PRO A 108 -2.40 -10.41 11.88
CA PRO A 108 -3.73 -10.27 11.28
C PRO A 108 -3.75 -9.45 9.98
N VAL A 109 -3.01 -8.33 9.92
CA VAL A 109 -2.94 -7.49 8.71
C VAL A 109 -2.23 -8.24 7.59
N ASP A 110 -1.12 -8.92 7.88
CA ASP A 110 -0.40 -9.69 6.86
C ASP A 110 -1.28 -10.80 6.26
N ALA A 111 -2.12 -11.44 7.08
CA ALA A 111 -3.10 -12.42 6.61
C ALA A 111 -4.18 -11.78 5.72
N LEU A 112 -4.70 -10.62 6.10
CA LEU A 112 -5.66 -9.86 5.28
C LEU A 112 -5.05 -9.44 3.93
N VAL A 113 -3.79 -9.00 3.92
CA VAL A 113 -3.09 -8.63 2.69
C VAL A 113 -2.97 -9.83 1.74
N LYS A 114 -2.67 -11.03 2.25
CA LYS A 114 -2.58 -12.24 1.42
C LYS A 114 -3.90 -12.57 0.74
N GLU A 115 -5.02 -12.50 1.45
CA GLU A 115 -6.35 -12.71 0.82
C GLU A 115 -6.65 -11.63 -0.21
N ASN A 116 -6.39 -10.35 0.11
CA ASN A 116 -6.60 -9.24 -0.82
C ASN A 116 -5.78 -9.42 -2.11
N GLU A 117 -4.57 -9.97 -2.04
CA GLU A 117 -3.74 -10.25 -3.23
C GLU A 117 -4.32 -11.32 -4.14
N VAL A 118 -5.00 -12.33 -3.58
CA VAL A 118 -5.74 -13.32 -4.37
C VAL A 118 -6.96 -12.68 -5.02
N ALA A 119 -7.78 -11.96 -4.24
CA ALA A 119 -8.95 -11.27 -4.75
C ALA A 119 -8.59 -10.24 -5.84
N LEU A 120 -7.49 -9.50 -5.67
CA LEU A 120 -7.03 -8.49 -6.63
C LEU A 120 -6.75 -9.07 -8.02
N ARG A 121 -6.20 -10.29 -8.11
CA ARG A 121 -6.00 -10.94 -9.42
C ARG A 121 -7.32 -11.14 -10.15
N HIS A 122 -8.33 -11.61 -9.43
CA HIS A 122 -9.68 -11.79 -9.97
C HIS A 122 -10.37 -10.46 -10.27
N TRP A 123 -10.19 -9.41 -9.45
CA TRP A 123 -10.72 -8.08 -9.76
C TRP A 123 -10.13 -7.49 -11.04
N ARG A 124 -8.83 -7.70 -11.29
CA ARG A 124 -8.18 -7.30 -12.55
C ARG A 124 -8.74 -8.07 -13.74
N ALA A 125 -8.86 -9.39 -13.62
CA ALA A 125 -9.46 -10.23 -14.68
C ALA A 125 -10.93 -9.86 -14.95
N ALA A 126 -11.69 -9.51 -13.90
CA ALA A 126 -13.05 -9.00 -14.03
C ALA A 126 -13.09 -7.67 -14.80
N ALA A 127 -12.17 -6.74 -14.50
CA ALA A 127 -12.06 -5.46 -15.20
C ALA A 127 -11.73 -5.60 -16.69
N GLU A 128 -10.98 -6.63 -17.05
CA GLU A 128 -10.57 -6.94 -18.43
C GLU A 128 -11.55 -7.86 -19.17
N ALA A 129 -12.62 -8.30 -18.51
CA ALA A 129 -13.56 -9.27 -19.07
C ALA A 129 -14.14 -8.82 -20.42
N SER A 130 -14.13 -9.73 -21.40
CA SER A 130 -14.71 -9.53 -22.73
C SER A 130 -16.17 -9.99 -22.84
N SER A 131 -16.71 -10.62 -21.80
CA SER A 131 -18.09 -11.13 -21.76
C SER A 131 -18.69 -11.07 -20.36
N ALA A 132 -20.02 -11.06 -20.28
CA ALA A 132 -20.76 -11.11 -19.02
C ALA A 132 -20.47 -12.38 -18.21
N ALA A 133 -20.29 -13.52 -18.89
CA ALA A 133 -19.98 -14.80 -18.25
C ALA A 133 -18.59 -14.78 -17.60
N THR A 134 -17.57 -14.28 -18.30
CA THR A 134 -16.23 -14.10 -17.74
C THR A 134 -16.24 -13.13 -16.58
N LEU A 135 -16.92 -11.98 -16.73
CA LEU A 135 -17.05 -11.02 -15.64
C LEU A 135 -17.64 -11.65 -14.38
N THR A 136 -18.77 -12.36 -14.52
CA THR A 136 -19.47 -12.97 -13.38
C THR A 136 -18.63 -14.04 -12.69
N ARG A 137 -17.90 -14.85 -13.48
CA ARG A 137 -16.98 -15.87 -12.96
C ARG A 137 -15.89 -15.23 -12.10
N GLU A 138 -15.23 -14.19 -12.61
CA GLU A 138 -14.13 -13.54 -11.90
C GLU A 138 -14.62 -12.76 -10.67
N ILE A 139 -15.78 -12.10 -10.73
CA ILE A 139 -16.39 -11.46 -9.54
C ILE A 139 -16.65 -12.50 -8.44
N ARG A 140 -17.17 -13.68 -8.80
CA ARG A 140 -17.43 -14.76 -7.83
C ARG A 140 -16.13 -15.32 -7.25
N ALA A 141 -15.11 -15.50 -8.07
CA ALA A 141 -13.80 -15.95 -7.61
C ALA A 141 -13.16 -14.93 -6.66
N ALA A 142 -13.25 -13.64 -6.96
CA ALA A 142 -12.80 -12.57 -6.06
C ALA A 142 -13.58 -12.56 -4.73
N ALA A 143 -14.89 -12.78 -4.78
CA ALA A 143 -15.74 -12.85 -3.58
C ALA A 143 -15.42 -14.06 -2.68
N GLY A 144 -14.87 -15.14 -3.23
CA GLY A 144 -14.35 -16.26 -2.45
C GLY A 144 -13.14 -15.89 -1.58
N HIS A 145 -12.50 -14.75 -1.85
CA HIS A 145 -11.35 -14.20 -1.14
C HIS A 145 -11.67 -12.80 -0.58
N ASP A 146 -12.90 -12.56 -0.11
CA ASP A 146 -13.31 -11.22 0.36
C ASP A 146 -12.60 -10.74 1.64
N GLY A 147 -11.81 -11.61 2.27
CA GLY A 147 -10.98 -11.30 3.44
C GLY A 147 -11.78 -10.99 4.70
N GLY A 148 -13.09 -11.28 4.74
CA GLY A 148 -13.96 -10.87 5.84
C GLY A 148 -13.50 -11.38 7.21
N THR A 149 -13.11 -12.66 7.29
CA THR A 149 -12.61 -13.28 8.54
C THR A 149 -11.32 -12.61 9.02
N GLN A 150 -10.40 -12.35 8.10
CA GLN A 150 -9.12 -11.70 8.39
C GLN A 150 -9.34 -10.24 8.80
N ALA A 151 -10.25 -9.53 8.13
CA ALA A 151 -10.63 -8.17 8.48
C ALA A 151 -11.23 -8.08 9.88
N ASP A 152 -12.08 -9.03 10.28
CA ASP A 152 -12.63 -9.11 11.63
C ASP A 152 -11.56 -9.43 12.69
N THR A 153 -10.56 -10.23 12.33
CA THR A 153 -9.39 -10.48 13.20
C THR A 153 -8.56 -9.22 13.40
N VAL A 154 -8.31 -8.43 12.34
CA VAL A 154 -7.64 -7.12 12.44
C VAL A 154 -8.45 -6.17 13.31
N ARG A 155 -9.78 -6.11 13.12
CA ARG A 155 -10.67 -5.25 13.91
C ARG A 155 -10.61 -5.61 15.39
N THR A 156 -10.70 -6.89 15.71
CA THR A 156 -10.56 -7.40 17.09
C THR A 156 -9.21 -7.01 17.69
N ALA A 157 -8.10 -7.23 16.98
CA ALA A 157 -6.75 -6.86 17.43
C ALA A 157 -6.62 -5.36 17.71
N LEU A 158 -7.26 -4.53 16.90
CA LEU A 158 -7.32 -3.08 17.05
C LEU A 158 -8.39 -2.61 18.05
N GLY A 159 -9.21 -3.49 18.62
CA GLY A 159 -10.33 -3.12 19.50
C GLY A 159 -11.36 -2.24 18.78
N LEU A 160 -11.67 -2.60 17.54
CA LEU A 160 -12.77 -2.08 16.73
C LEU A 160 -13.96 -3.07 16.80
N PRO A 161 -15.21 -2.61 16.72
CA PRO A 161 -16.35 -3.51 16.59
C PRO A 161 -16.23 -4.33 15.31
N LEU A 162 -16.77 -5.55 15.24
CA LEU A 162 -16.76 -6.36 14.01
C LEU A 162 -17.44 -5.63 12.84
N TYR A 163 -17.05 -5.96 11.62
CA TYR A 163 -17.66 -5.36 10.45
C TYR A 163 -19.00 -6.05 10.16
N ARG A 164 -20.10 -5.39 10.50
CA ARG A 164 -21.43 -5.82 10.08
C ARG A 164 -21.72 -5.20 8.73
N LYS A 165 -21.81 -6.01 7.66
CA LYS A 165 -22.33 -5.56 6.36
C LYS A 165 -23.77 -5.05 6.61
N PRO A 166 -24.11 -3.82 6.20
CA PRO A 166 -25.50 -3.35 6.20
C PRO A 166 -26.38 -4.16 5.26
#